data_AF-A0A4D4KFF0-F1
#
_entry.id   AF-A0A4D4KFF0-F1
#
_cell.length_a   1.000
_cell.length_b   1.000
_cell.length_c   1.000
_cell.angle_alpha   90.00
_cell.angle_beta   90.00
_cell.angle_gamma   90.00
#
_symmetry.space_group_name_H-M   'P 1'
#
loop_
_entity.id
_entity.type
_entity.pdbx_description
1 polymer ?
#
loop_
_entity_poly.entity_id
_entity_poly.type
_entity_poly.pdbx_seq_one_letter_code
_entity_poly.pdbx_strand_id
1 'polypeptide(L)'
;MTPEADGRVIVWRWESCTPAAVRQARSALRYALIQLGIPEDTISDAVLAAAELVTNATEHACGPYEMRLRRVGDELICEIEDGDPFIPEIPRRPSTEPFVPDSDSRDGGLETSITMLSERGRGMPIVDHLTRGSWGFLRSEGRSKIAWMTVVESKDD
;
A
#
# COMPACT_ATOMS: atom_id res chain seq x y z
N MET A 1 21.07 -18.50 2.29
CA MET A 1 21.08 -17.69 3.53
C MET A 1 19.66 -17.16 3.67
N THR A 2 18.82 -17.91 4.40
CA THR A 2 17.43 -17.52 4.67
C THR A 2 17.46 -16.41 5.71
N PRO A 3 16.79 -15.26 5.50
CA PRO A 3 16.74 -14.24 6.53
C PRO A 3 16.03 -14.81 7.75
N GLU A 4 16.74 -14.83 8.89
CA GLU A 4 16.15 -15.12 10.20
C GLU A 4 15.16 -13.98 10.49
N ALA A 5 13.87 -14.30 10.40
CA ALA A 5 12.82 -13.41 10.87
C ALA A 5 13.03 -13.23 12.37
N ASP A 6 13.33 -12.02 12.81
CA ASP A 6 13.48 -11.68 14.22
C ASP A 6 12.10 -11.72 14.89
N GLY A 7 11.62 -12.95 15.10
CA GLY A 7 10.63 -13.50 16.04
C GLY A 7 9.25 -12.88 16.22
N ARG A 8 9.03 -11.59 15.95
CA ARG A 8 7.79 -10.88 16.29
C ARG A 8 7.05 -10.47 15.04
N VAL A 9 5.98 -11.21 14.77
CA VAL A 9 4.94 -10.85 13.80
C VAL A 9 3.73 -10.36 14.59
N ILE A 10 3.31 -9.13 14.35
CA ILE A 10 2.04 -8.62 14.87
C ILE A 10 0.98 -8.88 13.79
N VAL A 11 -0.11 -9.55 14.17
CA VAL A 11 -1.14 -10.00 13.23
C VAL A 11 -2.49 -9.40 13.62
N TRP A 12 -3.18 -8.82 12.64
CA TRP A 12 -4.56 -8.37 12.76
C TRP A 12 -5.41 -9.04 11.69
N ARG A 13 -6.63 -9.44 12.05
CA ARG A 13 -7.56 -10.12 11.14
C ARG A 13 -8.89 -9.40 11.12
N TRP A 14 -9.52 -9.36 9.95
CA TRP A 14 -10.89 -8.89 9.81
C TRP A 14 -11.63 -9.67 8.72
N GLU A 15 -12.94 -9.72 8.85
CA GLU A 15 -13.85 -10.37 7.90
C GLU A 15 -14.48 -9.34 6.96
N SER A 16 -15.07 -9.80 5.85
CA SER A 16 -15.80 -8.96 4.89
C SER A 16 -16.95 -8.16 5.51
N CYS A 17 -17.54 -8.63 6.60
CA CYS A 17 -18.60 -7.93 7.32
C CYS A 17 -18.08 -6.93 8.38
N THR A 18 -16.77 -6.78 8.53
CA THR A 18 -16.17 -5.92 9.55
C THR A 18 -16.41 -4.45 9.22
N PRO A 19 -17.15 -3.70 10.06
CA PRO A 19 -17.42 -2.31 9.77
C PRO A 19 -16.14 -1.47 9.87
N ALA A 20 -15.93 -0.62 8.86
CA ALA A 20 -14.79 0.31 8.81
C ALA A 20 -13.41 -0.36 8.95
N ALA A 21 -13.20 -1.49 8.27
CA ALA A 21 -11.93 -2.24 8.28
C ALA A 21 -10.70 -1.36 8.03
N VAL A 22 -10.75 -0.47 7.04
CA VAL A 22 -9.64 0.48 6.73
C VAL A 22 -9.30 1.36 7.94
N ARG A 23 -10.31 1.90 8.64
CA ARG A 23 -10.09 2.74 9.82
C ARG A 23 -9.43 1.94 10.94
N GLN A 24 -9.90 0.71 11.17
CA GLN A 24 -9.34 -0.17 12.20
C GLN A 24 -7.88 -0.55 11.88
N ALA A 25 -7.58 -0.89 10.62
CA ALA A 25 -6.23 -1.21 10.17
C ALA A 25 -5.27 -0.02 10.36
N ARG A 26 -5.71 1.19 9.99
CA ARG A 26 -4.94 2.43 10.21
C ARG A 26 -4.61 2.66 11.68
N SER A 27 -5.61 2.56 12.56
CA SER A 27 -5.42 2.75 14.00
C SER A 27 -4.50 1.68 14.60
N ALA A 28 -4.66 0.42 14.19
CA ALA A 28 -3.86 -0.70 14.66
C ALA A 28 -2.39 -0.56 14.25
N LEU A 29 -2.13 -0.27 12.97
CA LEU A 29 -0.77 -0.07 12.45
C LEU A 29 -0.12 1.16 13.09
N ARG A 30 -0.83 2.29 13.18
CA ARG A 30 -0.32 3.50 13.83
C ARG A 30 0.12 3.21 15.27
N TYR A 31 -0.73 2.54 16.04
CA TYR A 31 -0.41 2.19 17.41
C TYR A 31 0.83 1.28 17.50
N ALA A 32 0.93 0.26 16.65
CA ALA A 32 2.09 -0.63 16.63
C ALA A 32 3.40 0.11 16.31
N LEU A 33 3.38 1.00 15.31
CA LEU A 33 4.58 1.75 14.92
C LEU A 33 5.01 2.77 16.00
N ILE A 34 4.05 3.40 16.71
CA ILE A 34 4.34 4.23 17.89
C ILE A 34 5.06 3.39 18.96
N GLN A 35 4.55 2.19 19.25
CA GLN A 35 5.16 1.30 20.26
C GLN A 35 6.55 0.80 19.86
N LEU A 36 6.84 0.76 18.56
CA LEU A 36 8.16 0.42 18.01
C LEU A 36 9.11 1.62 17.94
N GLY A 37 8.67 2.82 18.30
CA GLY A 37 9.51 4.03 18.33
C GLY A 37 9.80 4.62 16.95
N ILE A 38 8.94 4.37 15.95
CA ILE A 38 9.11 4.89 14.60
C ILE A 38 8.77 6.40 14.56
N PRO A 39 9.48 7.23 13.79
CA PRO A 39 9.20 8.67 13.66
C PRO A 39 7.78 8.97 13.13
N GLU A 40 7.18 10.08 13.53
CA GLU A 40 5.79 10.41 13.19
C GLU A 40 5.53 10.55 11.68
N ASP A 41 6.46 11.12 10.92
CA ASP A 41 6.32 11.26 9.47
C ASP A 41 6.33 9.90 8.79
N THR A 42 7.23 9.02 9.21
CA THR A 42 7.31 7.62 8.73
C THR A 42 6.06 6.82 9.11
N ILE A 43 5.51 7.05 10.30
CA ILE A 43 4.23 6.47 10.72
C ILE A 43 3.11 6.94 9.79
N SER A 44 3.06 8.23 9.46
CA SER A 44 1.99 8.80 8.65
C SER A 44 2.03 8.25 7.21
N ASP A 45 3.23 8.18 6.62
CA ASP A 45 3.46 7.59 5.30
C ASP A 45 3.11 6.10 5.26
N ALA A 46 3.60 5.32 6.23
CA ALA A 46 3.30 3.89 6.31
C ALA A 46 1.81 3.61 6.53
N VAL A 47 1.14 4.38 7.39
CA VAL A 47 -0.30 4.22 7.64
C VAL A 47 -1.12 4.55 6.40
N LEU A 48 -0.73 5.56 5.63
CA LEU A 48 -1.39 5.90 4.38
C LEU A 48 -1.18 4.81 3.32
N ALA A 49 0.06 4.35 3.12
CA ALA A 49 0.35 3.26 2.18
C ALA A 49 -0.41 1.97 2.55
N ALA A 50 -0.45 1.59 3.83
CA ALA A 50 -1.24 0.44 4.28
C ALA A 50 -2.75 0.64 4.04
N ALA A 51 -3.26 1.84 4.24
CA ALA A 51 -4.68 2.14 4.01
C ALA A 51 -5.08 1.95 2.55
N GLU A 52 -4.21 2.33 1.61
CA GLU A 52 -4.41 2.08 0.18
C GLU A 52 -4.42 0.58 -0.13
N LEU A 53 -3.48 -0.19 0.44
CA LEU A 53 -3.44 -1.66 0.27
C LEU A 53 -4.68 -2.36 0.87
N VAL A 54 -5.11 -1.94 2.06
CA VAL A 54 -6.32 -2.48 2.71
C VAL A 54 -7.58 -2.10 1.92
N THR A 55 -7.66 -0.86 1.42
CA THR A 55 -8.77 -0.41 0.55
C THR A 55 -8.84 -1.30 -0.69
N ASN A 56 -7.71 -1.49 -1.38
CA ASN A 56 -7.63 -2.38 -2.55
C ASN A 56 -8.08 -3.80 -2.21
N ALA A 57 -7.64 -4.38 -1.09
CA ALA A 57 -8.08 -5.70 -0.66
C ALA A 57 -9.60 -5.74 -0.43
N THR A 58 -10.16 -4.77 0.30
CA THR A 58 -11.59 -4.74 0.63
C THR A 58 -12.51 -4.43 -0.54
N GLU A 59 -12.02 -3.71 -1.56
CA GLU A 59 -12.80 -3.36 -2.76
C GLU A 59 -12.73 -4.44 -3.84
N HIS A 60 -11.63 -5.19 -3.93
CA HIS A 60 -11.37 -6.11 -5.03
C HIS A 60 -11.35 -7.59 -4.64
N ALA A 61 -11.19 -7.92 -3.37
CA ALA A 61 -11.11 -9.30 -2.91
C ALA A 61 -12.26 -9.66 -1.95
N CYS A 62 -12.30 -10.93 -1.57
CA CYS A 62 -13.14 -11.41 -0.49
C CYS A 62 -12.26 -11.79 0.70
N GLY A 63 -12.74 -11.50 1.90
CA GLY A 63 -12.09 -11.96 3.12
C GLY A 63 -12.09 -13.49 3.26
N PRO A 64 -11.45 -14.02 4.32
CA PRO A 64 -10.85 -13.28 5.43
C PRO A 64 -9.61 -12.48 5.02
N TYR A 65 -9.35 -11.40 5.73
CA TYR A 65 -8.19 -10.53 5.51
C TYR A 65 -7.25 -10.58 6.70
N GLU A 66 -5.95 -10.50 6.43
CA GLU A 66 -4.92 -10.49 7.47
C GLU A 66 -3.88 -9.41 7.19
N MET A 67 -3.65 -8.51 8.15
CA MET A 67 -2.52 -7.60 8.14
C MET A 67 -1.43 -8.13 9.06
N ARG A 68 -0.19 -8.18 8.58
CA ARG A 68 0.98 -8.59 9.36
C ARG A 68 2.00 -7.47 9.37
N LEU A 69 2.58 -7.19 10.52
CA LEU A 69 3.77 -6.36 10.65
C LEU A 69 4.90 -7.24 11.19
N ARG A 70 5.96 -7.40 10.41
CA ARG A 70 7.12 -8.25 10.76
C ARG A 70 8.43 -7.50 10.58
N ARG A 71 9.40 -7.79 11.44
CA ARG A 71 10.78 -7.30 11.30
C ARG A 71 11.65 -8.35 10.59
N VAL A 72 12.38 -7.92 9.56
CA VAL A 72 13.23 -8.77 8.72
C VAL A 72 14.57 -8.09 8.58
N GLY A 73 15.57 -8.58 9.30
CA GLY A 73 16.79 -7.81 9.53
C GLY A 73 16.44 -6.46 10.18
N ASP A 74 16.88 -5.37 9.56
CA ASP A 74 16.61 -4.00 10.02
C ASP A 74 15.32 -3.41 9.46
N GLU A 75 14.64 -4.10 8.53
CA GLU A 75 13.45 -3.60 7.85
C GLU A 75 12.16 -4.01 8.57
N LEU A 76 11.17 -3.11 8.56
CA LEU A 76 9.80 -3.39 8.97
C LEU A 76 8.94 -3.60 7.72
N ILE A 77 8.35 -4.78 7.59
CA ILE A 77 7.51 -5.15 6.45
C ILE A 77 6.06 -5.26 6.92
N CYS A 78 5.17 -4.54 6.24
CA CYS A 78 3.73 -4.64 6.39
C CYS A 78 3.16 -5.48 5.24
N GLU A 79 2.33 -6.46 5.55
CA GLU A 79 1.73 -7.39 4.60
C GLU A 79 0.22 -7.38 4.78
N ILE A 80 -0.52 -7.40 3.67
CA ILE A 80 -1.97 -7.53 3.61
C ILE A 80 -2.26 -8.78 2.78
N GLU A 81 -2.79 -9.80 3.41
CA GLU A 81 -3.29 -10.99 2.74
C GLU A 81 -4.81 -10.92 2.56
N ASP A 82 -5.26 -11.26 1.36
CA ASP A 82 -6.68 -11.40 1.03
C ASP A 82 -6.94 -12.70 0.27
N GLY A 83 -8.21 -13.15 0.28
CA GLY A 83 -8.64 -14.43 -0.29
C GLY A 83 -8.74 -14.47 -1.81
N ASP A 84 -8.27 -13.45 -2.53
CA ASP A 84 -8.25 -13.45 -3.98
C ASP A 84 -6.80 -13.65 -4.50
N PRO A 85 -6.48 -14.76 -5.18
CA PRO A 85 -5.15 -15.01 -5.72
C PRO A 85 -4.77 -14.12 -6.92
N PHE A 86 -5.67 -13.24 -7.39
CA PHE A 86 -5.43 -12.38 -8.54
C PHE A 86 -4.52 -11.19 -8.21
N ILE A 87 -3.28 -11.26 -8.68
CA ILE A 87 -2.34 -10.13 -8.64
C ILE A 87 -2.77 -9.11 -9.71
N PRO A 88 -3.04 -7.85 -9.32
CA PRO A 88 -3.40 -6.83 -10.28
C PRO A 88 -2.24 -6.55 -11.24
N GLU A 89 -2.54 -6.43 -12.53
CA GLU A 89 -1.59 -5.91 -13.51
C GLU A 89 -1.39 -4.42 -13.23
N ILE A 90 -0.25 -4.05 -12.65
CA ILE A 90 0.11 -2.64 -12.45
C ILE A 90 0.63 -2.12 -13.79
N PRO A 91 -0.04 -1.15 -14.43
CA PRO A 91 0.53 -0.48 -15.58
C PRO A 91 1.85 0.13 -15.15
N ARG A 92 2.96 -0.27 -15.78
CA ARG A 92 4.23 0.43 -15.59
C ARG A 92 3.97 1.89 -15.95
N ARG A 93 4.32 2.82 -15.06
CA ARG A 93 4.35 4.24 -15.41
C ARG A 93 5.06 4.33 -16.76
N PRO A 94 4.44 4.83 -17.84
CA PRO A 94 5.26 5.32 -18.92
C PRO A 94 6.20 6.33 -18.27
N SER A 95 7.50 6.21 -18.55
CA SER A 95 8.45 7.27 -18.27
C SER A 95 7.98 8.48 -19.06
N THR A 96 7.09 9.27 -18.46
CA THR A 96 6.54 10.45 -19.09
C THR A 96 7.69 11.43 -19.22
N GLU A 97 8.24 11.50 -20.43
CA GLU A 97 8.97 12.68 -20.89
C GLU A 97 8.13 13.91 -20.50
N PRO A 98 8.76 14.96 -19.94
CA PRO A 98 8.04 16.10 -19.39
C PRO A 98 7.03 16.63 -20.42
N PHE A 99 5.77 16.62 -20.03
CA PHE A 99 4.68 17.19 -20.80
C PHE A 99 5.02 18.65 -21.08
N VAL A 100 5.38 18.96 -22.33
CA VAL A 100 5.53 20.34 -22.80
C VAL A 100 4.13 20.74 -23.28
N PRO A 101 3.37 21.56 -22.53
CA PRO A 101 2.10 22.04 -23.04
C PRO A 101 2.37 22.85 -24.30
N ASP A 102 1.79 22.43 -25.42
CA ASP A 102 1.74 23.24 -26.64
C ASP A 102 0.87 24.47 -26.32
N SER A 103 1.52 25.62 -26.22
CA SER A 103 0.98 26.86 -25.65
C SER A 103 -0.10 27.54 -26.48
N ASP A 104 -0.77 26.87 -27.42
CA ASP A 104 -1.78 27.50 -28.28
C ASP A 104 -3.17 26.85 -28.29
N SER A 105 -3.45 25.94 -27.36
CA SER A 105 -4.83 25.46 -27.15
C SER A 105 -5.56 26.32 -26.11
N ARG A 106 -6.23 27.36 -26.59
CA ARG A 106 -7.31 28.02 -25.84
C ARG A 106 -8.46 27.03 -25.70
N ASP A 107 -8.88 26.81 -24.46
CA ASP A 107 -10.05 26.02 -24.02
C ASP A 107 -9.81 24.50 -23.78
N GLY A 108 -9.88 24.09 -22.51
CA GLY A 108 -10.31 22.72 -22.12
C GLY A 108 -9.27 21.62 -21.81
N GLY A 109 -7.97 21.91 -21.73
CA GLY A 109 -6.92 20.87 -21.63
C GLY A 109 -6.71 20.19 -20.26
N LEU A 110 -7.25 20.73 -19.16
CA LEU A 110 -6.95 20.22 -17.81
C LEU A 110 -8.06 19.32 -17.22
N GLU A 111 -9.33 19.54 -17.57
CA GLU A 111 -10.46 18.79 -17.00
C GLU A 111 -10.62 17.37 -17.56
N THR A 112 -10.21 17.14 -18.82
CA THR A 112 -10.34 15.81 -19.44
C THR A 112 -9.32 14.81 -18.88
N SER A 113 -8.16 15.27 -18.42
CA SER A 113 -7.13 14.42 -17.79
C SER A 113 -7.49 14.04 -16.36
N ILE A 114 -8.20 14.90 -15.63
CA ILE A 114 -8.62 14.66 -14.24
C ILE A 114 -9.81 13.69 -14.17
N THR A 115 -10.64 13.66 -15.22
CA THR A 115 -11.88 12.85 -15.25
C THR A 115 -11.70 11.46 -15.86
N MET A 116 -10.69 11.25 -16.72
CA MET A 116 -10.42 9.93 -17.35
C MET A 116 -9.55 8.99 -16.50
N LEU A 117 -8.85 9.49 -15.48
CA LEU A 117 -8.19 8.65 -14.46
C LEU A 117 -9.23 8.33 -13.39
N SER A 118 -10.03 7.29 -13.64
CA SER A 118 -10.95 6.71 -12.64
C SER A 118 -10.27 6.64 -11.27
N GLU A 119 -11.03 6.86 -10.19
CA GLU A 119 -10.56 6.71 -8.80
C GLU A 119 -9.87 5.35 -8.55
N ARG A 120 -10.20 4.36 -9.39
CA ARG A 120 -9.54 3.06 -9.56
C ARG A 120 -8.14 3.22 -10.16
N GLY A 121 -7.12 3.17 -9.30
CA GLY A 121 -5.71 3.09 -9.71
C GLY A 121 -4.79 4.13 -9.09
N ARG A 122 -5.28 5.02 -8.21
CA ARG A 122 -4.42 5.96 -7.46
C ARG A 122 -3.66 5.32 -6.31
N GLY A 123 -4.18 4.24 -5.73
CA GLY A 123 -3.57 3.61 -4.56
C GLY A 123 -2.14 3.14 -4.83
N MET A 124 -1.88 2.45 -5.94
CA MET A 124 -0.53 1.93 -6.21
C MET A 124 0.53 3.02 -6.45
N PRO A 125 0.27 4.10 -7.21
CA PRO A 125 1.18 5.25 -7.26
C PRO A 125 1.46 5.91 -5.90
N ILE A 126 0.48 5.93 -4.98
CA ILE A 126 0.67 6.45 -3.62
C ILE A 126 1.57 5.52 -2.82
N VAL A 127 1.28 4.21 -2.81
CA VAL A 127 2.11 3.19 -2.16
C VAL A 127 3.54 3.24 -2.71
N ASP A 128 3.70 3.34 -4.03
CA ASP A 128 5.00 3.45 -4.69
C ASP A 128 5.81 4.65 -4.22
N HIS A 129 5.18 5.82 -4.14
CA HIS A 129 5.85 7.03 -3.68
C HIS A 129 6.27 6.94 -2.21
N LEU A 130 5.34 6.56 -1.33
CA LEU A 130 5.55 6.52 0.13
C LEU A 130 6.55 5.43 0.56
N THR A 131 6.63 4.34 -0.20
CA THR A 131 7.55 3.22 0.06
C THR A 131 8.82 3.29 -0.78
N ARG A 132 8.99 4.35 -1.60
CA ARG A 132 10.09 4.52 -2.53
C ARG A 132 10.30 3.30 -3.45
N GLY A 133 9.20 2.71 -3.92
CA GLY A 133 9.20 1.51 -4.75
C GLY A 133 9.45 0.19 -4.00
N SER A 134 9.54 0.22 -2.66
CA SER A 134 9.76 -0.97 -1.82
C SER A 134 8.44 -1.64 -1.46
N TRP A 135 7.75 -2.16 -2.47
CA TRP A 135 6.46 -2.83 -2.33
C TRP A 135 6.27 -3.89 -3.43
N GLY A 136 5.31 -4.78 -3.26
CA GLY A 136 4.97 -5.75 -4.28
C GLY A 136 3.84 -6.69 -3.91
N PHE A 137 3.70 -7.75 -4.71
CA PHE A 137 2.72 -8.82 -4.50
C PHE A 137 3.40 -10.18 -4.50
N LEU A 138 2.96 -11.06 -3.61
CA LEU A 138 3.31 -12.48 -3.58
C LEU A 138 2.02 -13.30 -3.67
N ARG A 139 2.06 -14.47 -4.30
CA ARG A 139 0.96 -15.44 -4.18
C ARG A 139 1.24 -16.31 -2.96
N SER A 140 0.23 -16.45 -2.12
CA SER A 140 0.19 -17.43 -1.03
C SER A 140 -0.58 -18.65 -1.51
N GLU A 141 -0.17 -19.86 -1.13
CA GLU A 141 -0.50 -21.16 -1.75
C GLU A 141 -1.87 -21.24 -2.46
N GLY A 142 -1.89 -20.83 -3.74
CA GLY A 142 -2.99 -20.94 -4.69
C GLY A 142 -4.30 -20.20 -4.40
N ARG A 143 -4.55 -19.73 -3.17
CA ARG A 143 -5.87 -19.23 -2.74
C ARG A 143 -5.87 -17.81 -2.18
N SER A 144 -4.72 -17.17 -2.08
CA SER A 144 -4.61 -15.82 -1.56
C SER A 144 -3.45 -15.07 -2.21
N LYS A 145 -3.51 -13.75 -2.16
CA LYS A 145 -2.37 -12.89 -2.49
C LYS A 145 -1.94 -12.12 -1.25
N ILE A 146 -0.67 -11.78 -1.20
CA ILE A 146 -0.06 -10.94 -0.18
C ILE A 146 0.44 -9.69 -0.88
N ALA A 147 -0.18 -8.54 -0.62
CA ALA A 147 0.41 -7.25 -0.90
C ALA A 147 1.39 -6.91 0.22
N TRP A 148 2.62 -6.53 -0.09
CA TRP A 148 3.61 -6.17 0.91
C TRP A 148 4.23 -4.81 0.63
N MET A 149 4.68 -4.15 1.69
CA MET A 149 5.46 -2.92 1.61
C MET A 149 6.47 -2.85 2.76
N THR A 150 7.60 -2.20 2.50
CA THR A 150 8.56 -1.83 3.54
C THR A 150 8.20 -0.47 4.14
N VAL A 151 8.25 -0.37 5.46
CA VAL A 151 8.18 0.90 6.18
C VAL A 151 9.52 1.59 6.01
N VAL A 152 9.57 2.60 5.15
CA VAL A 152 10.79 3.34 4.81
C VAL A 152 10.80 4.65 5.59
N GLU A 153 11.92 4.94 6.27
CA GLU A 153 12.07 6.22 6.97
C GLU A 153 11.95 7.39 5.97
N SER A 154 10.99 8.26 6.26
CA SER A 154 10.85 9.57 5.63
C SER A 154 12.17 10.31 5.89
N LYS A 155 12.85 10.74 4.83
CA LYS A 155 13.99 11.63 5.00
C LYS A 155 13.37 12.98 5.27
N ASP A 156 13.68 13.59 6.41
CA ASP A 156 13.60 15.05 6.53
C ASP A 156 14.30 15.65 5.30
N ASP A 157 13.56 16.43 4.51
CA ASP A 157 14.11 17.29 3.46
C ASP A 157 14.44 18.66 4.07
#